data_AF-A0AAX6DK36-F1
#
_entry.id   AF-A0AAX6DK36-F1
#
_cell.length_a   1.000
_cell.length_b   1.000
_cell.length_c   1.000
_cell.angle_alpha   90.00
_cell.angle_beta   90.00
_cell.angle_gamma   90.00
#
_symmetry.space_group_name_H-M   'P 1'
#
loop_
_entity.id
_entity.type
_entity.pdbx_description
1 polymer ?
#
loop_
_entity_poly.entity_id
_entity_poly.type
_entity_poly.pdbx_seq_one_letter_code
_entity_poly.pdbx_strand_id
1 'polypeptide(L)'
;MDGEKIEEQTGVVRTNCIDCLDRTNVTQSMIARKVMERQLNQIGVFNANDSISAYPTFDTSFKNMWANHGDEISIQYSGTPALKGDFVRCGTRTIQGIAKDGWNSLARYYLNNFADGSKQDAIDLLQGHYIVSASRDLALPAEPEGLEAYVSMKLASVLVLTGLMFAMMSLRQARNDWRHLLSWFPRA
;
A
#
# COMPACT_ATOMS: atom_id res chain seq x y z
N MET A 1 37.63 24.16 -8.98
CA MET A 1 36.97 24.14 -7.66
C MET A 1 37.23 22.77 -7.09
N ASP A 2 38.22 22.67 -6.21
CA ASP A 2 38.56 21.40 -5.58
C ASP A 2 37.51 21.13 -4.50
N GLY A 3 36.59 20.21 -4.80
CA GLY A 3 35.51 19.86 -3.89
C GLY A 3 36.06 19.03 -2.73
N GLU A 4 36.22 19.64 -1.56
CA GLU A 4 36.59 18.94 -0.35
C GLU A 4 35.39 18.17 0.21
N LYS A 5 35.62 16.91 0.59
CA LYS A 5 34.60 16.03 1.17
C LYS A 5 34.33 16.44 2.62
N ILE A 6 33.09 16.90 2.88
CA ILE A 6 32.69 17.39 4.21
C ILE A 6 32.34 16.23 5.16
N GLU A 7 31.48 15.29 4.74
CA GLU A 7 31.09 14.12 5.52
C GLU A 7 30.84 12.89 4.62
N GLU A 8 30.89 11.70 5.21
CA GLU A 8 30.56 10.43 4.56
C GLU A 8 29.46 9.71 5.31
N GLN A 9 28.51 9.13 4.57
CA GLN A 9 27.54 8.22 5.16
C GLN A 9 28.20 6.89 5.53
N THR A 10 28.27 6.59 6.82
CA THR A 10 28.92 5.37 7.35
C THR A 10 27.96 4.20 7.60
N GLY A 11 26.66 4.41 7.42
CA GLY A 11 25.66 3.38 7.72
C GLY A 11 24.35 3.57 6.96
N VAL A 12 23.53 2.51 6.94
CA VAL A 12 22.24 2.47 6.25
C VAL A 12 21.14 2.02 7.19
N VAL A 13 19.95 2.61 7.04
CA VAL A 13 18.75 2.15 7.75
C VAL A 13 17.98 1.20 6.85
N ARG A 14 17.84 -0.04 7.29
CA ARG A 14 17.02 -1.04 6.60
C ARG A 14 15.69 -1.21 7.32
N THR A 15 14.59 -0.98 6.61
CA THR A 15 13.23 -1.21 7.10
C THR A 15 12.63 -2.41 6.38
N ASN A 16 12.18 -3.42 7.12
CA ASN A 16 11.40 -4.52 6.58
C ASN A 16 9.97 -4.44 7.14
N CYS A 17 8.97 -4.79 6.35
CA CYS A 17 7.62 -5.05 6.83
C CYS A 17 7.10 -6.32 6.19
N ILE A 18 6.46 -7.17 7.00
CA ILE A 18 5.89 -8.45 6.56
C ILE A 18 4.53 -8.28 5.87
N ASP A 19 3.87 -7.12 6.05
CA ASP A 19 2.46 -6.95 5.67
C ASP A 19 2.19 -5.95 4.55
N CYS A 20 2.98 -4.87 4.42
CA CYS A 20 2.70 -3.82 3.42
C CYS A 20 3.85 -2.81 3.27
N LEU A 21 4.11 -2.46 2.01
CA LEU A 21 5.02 -1.40 1.58
C LEU A 21 4.67 -0.04 2.21
N ASP A 22 3.39 0.22 2.51
CA ASP A 22 2.92 1.51 2.98
C ASP A 22 3.56 1.90 4.32
N ARG A 23 3.71 0.94 5.26
CA ARG A 23 4.32 1.20 6.58
C ARG A 23 5.80 1.53 6.45
N THR A 24 6.53 0.81 5.60
CA THR A 24 7.94 1.10 5.34
C THR A 24 8.13 2.43 4.64
N ASN A 25 7.29 2.78 3.66
CA ASN A 25 7.41 4.04 2.91
C ASN A 25 7.17 5.24 3.84
N VAL A 26 6.19 5.17 4.73
CA VAL A 26 5.95 6.21 5.75
C VAL A 26 7.17 6.37 6.65
N THR A 27 7.69 5.27 7.23
CA THR A 27 8.87 5.34 8.11
C THR A 27 10.10 5.90 7.39
N GLN A 28 10.38 5.44 6.18
CA GLN A 28 11.49 5.93 5.36
C GLN A 28 11.35 7.41 5.04
N SER A 29 10.14 7.88 4.68
CA SER A 29 9.89 9.29 4.39
C SER A 29 10.16 10.20 5.60
N MET A 30 9.87 9.72 6.82
CA MET A 30 10.13 10.47 8.06
C MET A 30 11.63 10.54 8.37
N ILE A 31 12.37 9.44 8.15
CA ILE A 31 13.83 9.43 8.29
C ILE A 31 14.46 10.39 7.27
N ALA A 32 14.05 10.30 6.01
CA ALA A 32 14.55 11.15 4.95
C ALA A 32 14.26 12.63 5.22
N ARG A 33 13.08 12.96 5.76
CA ARG A 33 12.73 14.33 6.17
C ARG A 33 13.72 14.86 7.21
N LYS A 34 14.04 14.06 8.23
CA LYS A 34 14.97 14.47 9.29
C LYS A 34 16.41 14.63 8.80
N VAL A 35 16.86 13.76 7.90
CA VAL A 35 18.18 13.88 7.26
C VAL A 35 18.24 15.13 6.38
N MET A 36 17.19 15.39 5.60
CA MET A 36 17.10 16.57 4.73
C MET A 36 17.09 17.88 5.54
N GLU A 37 16.35 17.94 6.66
CA GLU A 37 16.40 19.09 7.58
C GLU A 37 17.82 19.37 8.09
N ARG A 38 18.57 18.32 8.46
CA ARG A 38 19.97 18.46 8.89
C ARG A 38 20.87 18.95 7.76
N GLN A 39 20.73 18.40 6.56
CA GLN A 39 21.52 18.82 5.40
C GLN A 39 21.25 20.28 5.02
N LEU A 40 19.98 20.70 5.01
CA LEU A 40 19.59 22.09 4.73
C LEU A 40 20.09 23.07 5.79
N ASN A 41 20.17 22.64 7.05
CA ASN A 41 20.77 23.42 8.13
C ASN A 41 22.29 23.57 7.94
N GLN A 42 22.99 22.47 7.63
CA GLN A 42 24.45 22.49 7.41
C GLN A 42 24.88 23.41 6.26
N ILE A 43 24.08 23.52 5.19
CA ILE A 43 24.36 24.43 4.06
C ILE A 43 23.85 25.86 4.28
N GLY A 44 23.29 26.16 5.46
CA GLY A 44 22.82 27.50 5.82
C GLY A 44 21.51 27.94 5.16
N VAL A 45 20.75 27.01 4.55
CA VAL A 45 19.42 27.30 4.00
C VAL A 45 18.38 27.38 5.11
N PHE A 46 18.51 26.54 6.15
CA PHE A 46 17.66 26.53 7.34
C PHE A 46 18.41 27.07 8.56
N ASN A 47 17.72 27.81 9.43
CA ASN A 47 18.22 28.14 10.76
C ASN A 47 18.18 26.93 11.70
N ALA A 48 18.84 27.02 12.86
CA ALA A 48 18.96 25.93 13.85
C ALA A 48 17.63 25.27 14.26
N ASN A 49 16.53 26.04 14.23
CA ASN A 49 15.19 25.57 14.62
C ASN A 49 14.20 25.49 13.45
N ASP A 50 14.66 25.72 12.22
CA ASP A 50 13.78 25.60 11.05
C ASP A 50 13.49 24.14 10.73
N SER A 51 12.26 23.89 10.30
CA SER A 51 11.78 22.59 9.86
C SER A 51 11.18 22.71 8.48
N ILE A 52 11.05 21.60 7.77
CA ILE A 52 10.46 21.62 6.43
C ILE A 52 9.02 22.18 6.46
N SER A 53 8.30 22.01 7.57
CA SER A 53 6.96 22.57 7.76
C SER A 53 6.91 24.10 7.77
N ALA A 54 8.01 24.80 8.01
CA ALA A 54 8.09 26.26 7.88
C ALA A 54 8.00 26.73 6.41
N TYR A 55 8.19 25.82 5.44
CA TYR A 55 8.20 26.10 4.01
C TYR A 55 7.11 25.28 3.29
N PRO A 56 5.86 25.77 3.22
CA PRO A 56 4.71 24.98 2.76
C PRO A 56 4.85 24.40 1.35
N THR A 57 5.43 25.15 0.42
CA THR A 57 5.66 24.70 -0.97
C THR A 57 6.67 23.56 -1.01
N PHE A 58 7.73 23.66 -0.21
CA PHE A 58 8.75 22.62 -0.13
C PHE A 58 8.22 21.37 0.57
N ASP A 59 7.48 21.54 1.68
CA ASP A 59 6.84 20.44 2.39
C ASP A 59 5.87 19.67 1.51
N THR A 60 5.05 20.38 0.73
CA THR A 60 4.11 19.76 -0.22
C THR A 60 4.84 19.00 -1.32
N SER A 61 5.92 19.56 -1.86
CA SER A 61 6.74 18.91 -2.89
C SER A 61 7.40 17.63 -2.35
N PHE A 62 7.94 17.68 -1.13
CA PHE A 62 8.51 16.52 -0.45
C PHE A 62 7.46 15.41 -0.23
N LYS A 63 6.29 15.76 0.28
CA LYS A 63 5.17 14.81 0.50
C LYS A 63 4.72 14.17 -0.82
N ASN A 64 4.57 14.96 -1.88
CA ASN A 64 4.18 14.46 -3.19
C ASN A 64 5.23 13.52 -3.79
N MET A 65 6.52 13.86 -3.68
CA MET A 65 7.61 13.00 -4.12
C MET A 65 7.57 11.64 -3.42
N TRP A 66 7.46 11.61 -2.10
CA TRP A 66 7.41 10.36 -1.32
C TRP A 66 6.13 9.55 -1.55
N ALA A 67 5.01 10.21 -1.83
CA ALA A 67 3.79 9.53 -2.21
C ALA A 67 3.91 8.86 -3.59
N ASN A 68 4.47 9.57 -4.57
CA ASN A 68 4.70 9.03 -5.91
C ASN A 68 5.71 7.88 -5.88
N HIS A 69 6.80 8.01 -5.10
CA HIS A 69 7.76 6.94 -4.89
C HIS A 69 7.11 5.67 -4.33
N GLY A 70 6.24 5.83 -3.32
CA GLY A 70 5.46 4.70 -2.77
C GLY A 70 4.51 4.08 -3.80
N ASP A 71 3.84 4.91 -4.61
CA ASP A 71 2.95 4.44 -5.68
C ASP A 71 3.72 3.61 -6.72
N GLU A 72 4.89 4.06 -7.16
CA GLU A 72 5.71 3.35 -8.16
C GLU A 72 6.24 2.00 -7.65
N ILE A 73 6.78 1.94 -6.44
CA ILE A 73 7.22 0.67 -5.86
C ILE A 73 6.03 -0.29 -5.70
N SER A 74 4.87 0.24 -5.32
CA SER A 74 3.65 -0.56 -5.19
C SER A 74 3.20 -1.15 -6.52
N ILE A 75 3.27 -0.37 -7.61
CA ILE A 75 2.93 -0.84 -8.96
C ILE A 75 3.87 -1.96 -9.37
N GLN A 76 5.17 -1.82 -9.12
CA GLN A 76 6.15 -2.88 -9.42
C GLN A 76 5.84 -4.17 -8.65
N TYR A 77 5.52 -4.04 -7.36
CA TYR A 77 5.27 -5.20 -6.50
C TYR A 77 3.92 -5.88 -6.73
N SER A 78 2.85 -5.09 -6.88
CA SER A 78 1.46 -5.57 -6.84
C SER A 78 0.62 -5.21 -8.07
N GLY A 79 1.22 -4.52 -9.04
CA GLY A 79 0.52 -4.05 -10.24
C GLY A 79 -0.44 -2.89 -10.00
N THR A 80 -0.55 -2.36 -8.77
CA THR A 80 -1.40 -1.20 -8.48
C THR A 80 -0.70 -0.16 -7.60
N PRO A 81 -1.12 1.12 -7.65
CA PRO A 81 -0.59 2.18 -6.77
C PRO A 81 -0.74 1.85 -5.28
N ALA A 82 0.02 2.52 -4.43
CA ALA A 82 0.06 2.25 -3.00
C ALA A 82 -1.33 2.45 -2.38
N LEU A 83 -1.63 1.65 -1.35
CA LEU A 83 -2.78 1.94 -0.51
C LEU A 83 -2.38 3.06 0.45
N LYS A 84 -3.34 3.86 0.89
CA LYS A 84 -3.13 4.97 1.83
C LYS A 84 -2.15 6.05 1.33
N GLY A 85 -1.99 6.21 0.02
CA GLY A 85 -1.19 7.29 -0.55
C GLY A 85 -1.67 8.69 -0.12
N ASP A 86 -2.94 8.82 0.27
CA ASP A 86 -3.51 10.04 0.84
C ASP A 86 -2.94 10.39 2.22
N PHE A 87 -2.55 9.40 3.01
CA PHE A 87 -1.89 9.64 4.30
C PHE A 87 -0.51 10.27 4.12
N VAL A 88 0.23 9.88 3.08
CA VAL A 88 1.53 10.48 2.76
C VAL A 88 1.36 11.89 2.17
N ARG A 89 0.36 12.08 1.30
CA ARG A 89 0.10 13.38 0.63
C ARG A 89 -0.49 14.43 1.57
N CYS A 90 -1.47 14.06 2.38
CA CYS A 90 -2.28 15.00 3.16
C CYS A 90 -2.08 14.87 4.68
N GLY A 91 -1.37 13.84 5.16
CA GLY A 91 -1.21 13.57 6.59
C GLY A 91 -2.47 13.06 7.30
N THR A 92 -3.61 12.99 6.60
CA THR A 92 -4.90 12.52 7.12
C THR A 92 -5.63 11.68 6.08
N ARG A 93 -6.56 10.85 6.55
CA ARG A 93 -7.35 9.95 5.71
C ARG A 93 -8.52 10.71 5.08
N THR A 94 -8.62 10.65 3.76
CA THR A 94 -9.71 11.28 2.99
C THR A 94 -10.74 10.25 2.54
N ILE A 95 -12.02 10.63 2.46
CA ILE A 95 -13.09 9.73 1.99
C ILE A 95 -12.83 9.27 0.54
N GLN A 96 -12.31 10.17 -0.30
CA GLN A 96 -11.88 9.85 -1.65
C GLN A 96 -10.70 8.85 -1.65
N GLY A 97 -9.74 9.01 -0.74
CA GLY A 97 -8.63 8.07 -0.55
C GLY A 97 -9.09 6.69 -0.10
N ILE A 98 -10.10 6.61 0.76
CA ILE A 98 -10.72 5.33 1.15
C ILE A 98 -11.36 4.62 -0.04
N ALA A 99 -12.12 5.35 -0.86
CA ALA A 99 -12.75 4.76 -2.06
C ALA A 99 -11.71 4.28 -3.08
N LYS A 100 -10.67 5.09 -3.33
CA LYS A 100 -9.56 4.75 -4.23
C LYS A 100 -8.81 3.51 -3.74
N ASP A 101 -8.59 3.40 -2.44
CA ASP A 101 -7.97 2.23 -1.84
C ASP A 101 -8.81 0.96 -1.97
N GLY A 102 -10.14 1.09 -1.87
CA GLY A 102 -11.06 -0.02 -2.14
C GLY A 102 -10.89 -0.55 -3.56
N TRP A 103 -10.86 0.35 -4.54
CA TRP A 103 -10.62 -0.02 -5.94
C TRP A 103 -9.25 -0.67 -6.16
N ASN A 104 -8.19 -0.06 -5.63
CA ASN A 104 -6.83 -0.60 -5.72
C ASN A 104 -6.72 -1.99 -5.07
N SER A 105 -7.44 -2.23 -3.97
CA SER A 105 -7.46 -3.52 -3.29
C SER A 105 -8.15 -4.61 -4.13
N LEU A 106 -9.27 -4.28 -4.79
CA LEU A 106 -9.95 -5.18 -5.73
C LEU A 106 -9.06 -5.49 -6.94
N ALA A 107 -8.42 -4.47 -7.51
CA ALA A 107 -7.49 -4.64 -8.61
C ALA A 107 -6.29 -5.52 -8.21
N ARG A 108 -5.70 -5.33 -7.03
CA ARG A 108 -4.64 -6.21 -6.51
C ARG A 108 -5.11 -7.64 -6.34
N TYR A 109 -6.30 -7.83 -5.79
CA TYR A 109 -6.86 -9.17 -5.63
C TYR A 109 -6.99 -9.88 -6.98
N TYR A 110 -7.49 -9.18 -7.99
CA TYR A 110 -7.59 -9.74 -9.33
C TYR A 110 -6.21 -10.03 -9.94
N LEU A 111 -5.30 -9.06 -9.90
CA LEU A 111 -3.96 -9.20 -10.48
C LEU A 111 -3.17 -10.34 -9.84
N ASN A 112 -3.14 -10.42 -8.51
CA ASN A 112 -2.38 -11.44 -7.79
C ASN A 112 -2.96 -12.85 -7.95
N ASN A 113 -4.28 -13.01 -8.12
CA ASN A 113 -4.88 -14.34 -8.24
C ASN A 113 -5.03 -14.82 -9.69
N PHE A 114 -5.18 -13.91 -10.65
CA PHE A 114 -5.57 -14.26 -12.02
C PHE A 114 -4.59 -13.79 -13.10
N ALA A 115 -3.76 -12.78 -12.83
CA ALA A 115 -2.86 -12.20 -13.84
C ALA A 115 -1.36 -12.33 -13.49
N ASP A 116 -1.03 -12.93 -12.35
CA ASP A 116 0.36 -13.02 -11.85
C ASP A 116 1.17 -14.16 -12.48
N GLY A 117 0.50 -15.11 -13.16
CA GLY A 117 1.14 -16.28 -13.76
C GLY A 117 2.30 -15.92 -14.70
N SER A 118 2.10 -14.97 -15.60
CA SER A 118 3.16 -14.53 -16.53
C SER A 118 4.32 -13.81 -15.85
N LYS A 119 4.08 -13.14 -14.71
CA LYS A 119 5.15 -12.52 -13.92
C LYS A 119 5.98 -13.58 -13.20
N GLN A 120 5.31 -14.57 -12.62
CA GLN A 120 5.99 -15.70 -11.99
C GLN A 120 6.80 -16.50 -13.02
N ASP A 121 6.24 -16.77 -14.19
CA ASP A 121 6.94 -17.45 -15.29
C ASP A 121 8.20 -16.69 -15.72
N ALA A 122 8.15 -15.36 -15.78
CA ALA A 122 9.31 -14.51 -16.11
C ALA A 122 10.38 -14.53 -15.00
N ILE A 123 9.97 -14.51 -13.73
CA ILE A 123 10.89 -14.62 -12.58
C ILE A 123 11.56 -16.01 -12.57
N ASP A 124 10.79 -17.07 -12.76
CA ASP A 124 11.29 -18.45 -12.79
C ASP A 124 12.26 -18.65 -13.96
N LEU A 125 12.01 -18.02 -15.12
CA LEU A 125 12.93 -18.00 -16.26
C LEU A 125 14.25 -17.31 -15.91
N LEU A 126 14.21 -16.13 -15.30
CA LEU A 126 15.41 -15.38 -14.92
C LEU A 126 16.22 -16.08 -13.82
N GLN A 127 15.55 -16.78 -12.91
CA GLN A 127 16.20 -17.52 -11.83
C GLN A 127 16.69 -18.92 -12.28
N GLY A 128 16.36 -19.37 -13.49
CA GLY A 128 16.75 -20.68 -14.01
C GLY A 128 15.89 -21.84 -13.49
N HIS A 129 14.74 -21.55 -12.89
CA HIS A 129 13.76 -22.52 -12.39
C HIS A 129 12.69 -22.88 -13.45
N TYR A 130 12.78 -22.31 -14.65
CA TYR A 130 11.79 -22.54 -15.71
C TYR A 130 11.82 -23.98 -16.23
N ILE A 131 10.76 -24.72 -15.91
CA ILE A 131 10.53 -26.06 -16.46
C ILE A 131 9.74 -25.89 -17.76
N VAL A 132 10.38 -26.19 -18.91
CA VAL A 132 9.68 -26.36 -20.19
C VAL A 132 8.79 -27.60 -20.07
N SER A 133 7.57 -27.45 -19.53
CA SER A 133 6.60 -28.52 -19.59
C SER A 133 5.94 -28.50 -20.98
N ALA A 134 6.46 -29.33 -21.89
CA ALA A 134 5.86 -29.59 -23.21
C ALA A 134 4.49 -30.30 -23.12
N SER A 135 3.87 -30.34 -21.94
CA SER A 135 2.70 -31.14 -21.60
C SER A 135 1.51 -30.30 -21.11
N ARG A 136 1.61 -28.96 -21.08
CA ARG A 136 0.46 -28.09 -20.73
C ARG A 136 -0.62 -28.06 -21.82
N ASP A 137 -0.30 -28.42 -23.07
CA ASP A 137 -1.27 -28.46 -24.17
C ASP A 137 -2.13 -29.75 -24.23
N LEU A 138 -1.87 -30.73 -23.35
CA LEU A 138 -2.57 -32.03 -23.37
C LEU A 138 -3.57 -32.23 -22.22
N ALA A 139 -3.58 -31.37 -21.22
CA ALA A 139 -4.58 -31.41 -20.16
C ALA A 139 -5.72 -30.45 -20.50
N LEU A 140 -6.67 -30.91 -21.33
CA LEU A 140 -8.00 -30.29 -21.35
C LEU A 140 -8.51 -30.24 -19.89
N PRO A 141 -9.01 -29.10 -19.39
CA PRO A 141 -9.64 -29.09 -18.09
C PRO A 141 -10.81 -30.07 -18.15
N ALA A 142 -10.83 -31.05 -17.25
CA ALA A 142 -12.01 -31.86 -17.05
C ALA A 142 -13.13 -30.88 -16.65
N GLU A 143 -14.07 -30.64 -17.56
CA GLU A 143 -15.28 -29.87 -17.28
C GLU A 143 -15.92 -30.45 -16.01
N PRO A 144 -16.02 -29.69 -14.91
CA PRO A 144 -16.72 -30.19 -13.74
C PRO A 144 -18.17 -30.43 -14.14
N GLU A 145 -18.65 -31.67 -13.97
CA GLU A 145 -20.05 -32.01 -14.21
C GLU A 145 -20.93 -30.96 -13.51
N GLY A 146 -21.85 -30.34 -14.24
CA GLY A 146 -22.48 -29.06 -13.85
C GLY A 146 -23.16 -29.02 -12.47
N LEU A 147 -23.36 -30.18 -11.83
CA LEU A 147 -23.83 -30.30 -10.47
C LEU A 147 -22.78 -29.88 -9.43
N GLU A 148 -21.52 -30.28 -9.58
CA GLU A 148 -20.41 -29.90 -8.69
C GLU A 148 -20.16 -28.39 -8.74
N ALA A 149 -20.15 -27.83 -9.97
CA ALA A 149 -20.01 -26.39 -10.18
C ALA A 149 -21.19 -25.60 -9.59
N TYR A 150 -22.43 -26.08 -9.76
CA TYR A 150 -23.62 -25.45 -9.20
C TYR A 150 -23.63 -25.49 -7.66
N VAL A 151 -23.28 -26.62 -7.06
CA VAL A 151 -23.21 -26.78 -5.60
C VAL A 151 -22.12 -25.86 -5.03
N SER A 152 -20.93 -25.84 -5.64
CA SER A 152 -19.82 -24.99 -5.22
C SER A 152 -20.18 -23.50 -5.31
N MET A 153 -20.85 -23.09 -6.39
CA MET A 153 -21.30 -21.71 -6.58
C MET A 153 -22.39 -21.30 -5.57
N LYS A 154 -23.33 -22.20 -5.24
CA LYS A 154 -24.32 -21.95 -4.17
C LYS A 154 -23.67 -21.83 -2.81
N LEU A 155 -22.71 -22.70 -2.49
CA LEU A 155 -22.01 -22.68 -1.21
C LEU A 155 -21.17 -21.40 -1.05
N ALA A 156 -20.47 -20.99 -2.11
CA ALA A 156 -19.77 -19.71 -2.16
C ALA A 156 -20.72 -18.51 -1.96
N SER A 157 -21.90 -18.53 -2.59
CA SER A 157 -22.88 -17.45 -2.44
C SER A 157 -23.41 -17.33 -1.00
N VAL A 158 -23.63 -18.44 -0.30
CA VAL A 158 -24.06 -18.47 1.10
C VAL A 158 -22.97 -17.92 2.02
N LEU A 159 -21.71 -18.29 1.78
CA LEU A 159 -20.56 -17.79 2.55
C LEU A 159 -20.36 -16.28 2.36
N VAL A 160 -20.52 -15.77 1.14
CA VAL A 160 -20.43 -14.32 0.86
C VAL A 160 -21.56 -13.56 1.53
N LEU A 161 -22.81 -14.05 1.43
CA LEU A 161 -23.97 -13.40 2.03
C LEU A 161 -23.88 -13.38 3.56
N THR A 162 -23.46 -14.49 4.17
CA THR A 162 -23.24 -14.55 5.63
C THR A 162 -22.12 -13.61 6.07
N GLY A 163 -21.00 -13.56 5.34
CA GLY A 163 -19.92 -12.59 5.59
C GLY A 163 -20.39 -11.13 5.51
N LEU A 164 -21.18 -10.78 4.49
CA LEU A 164 -21.76 -9.44 4.34
C LEU A 164 -22.73 -9.08 5.48
N MET A 165 -23.53 -10.05 5.93
CA MET A 165 -24.43 -9.88 7.08
C MET A 165 -23.64 -9.59 8.36
N PHE A 166 -22.59 -10.37 8.66
CA PHE A 166 -21.75 -10.14 9.84
C PHE A 166 -21.01 -8.79 9.78
N ALA A 167 -20.53 -8.38 8.61
CA ALA A 167 -19.91 -7.06 8.42
C ALA A 167 -20.92 -5.92 8.66
N MET A 168 -22.13 -6.05 8.13
CA MET A 168 -23.22 -5.08 8.35
C MET A 168 -23.66 -5.01 9.81
N MET A 169 -23.72 -6.14 10.52
CA MET A 169 -24.01 -6.17 11.96
C MET A 169 -22.90 -5.48 12.76
N SER A 170 -21.64 -5.75 12.44
CA SER A 170 -20.48 -5.12 13.10
C SER A 170 -20.45 -3.61 12.87
N LEU A 171 -20.73 -3.14 11.65
CA LEU A 171 -20.84 -1.72 11.32
C LEU A 171 -22.01 -1.04 12.04
N ARG A 172 -23.15 -1.72 12.18
CA ARG A 172 -24.30 -1.21 12.95
C ARG A 172 -23.98 -1.10 14.44
N GLN A 173 -23.29 -2.09 14.99
CA GLN A 173 -22.89 -2.11 16.40
C GLN A 173 -21.91 -0.99 16.70
N ALA A 174 -20.85 -0.84 15.90
CA ALA A 174 -19.91 0.28 16.00
C ALA A 174 -20.58 1.66 15.85
N ARG A 175 -21.57 1.80 14.95
CA ARG A 175 -22.34 3.03 14.79
C ARG A 175 -23.21 3.35 16.01
N ASN A 176 -23.78 2.34 16.66
CA ASN A 176 -24.59 2.52 17.86
C ASN A 176 -23.70 2.87 19.07
N ASP A 177 -22.55 2.22 19.21
CA ASP A 177 -21.56 2.53 20.26
C ASP A 177 -21.04 3.97 20.13
N TRP A 178 -20.78 4.42 18.90
CA TRP A 178 -20.40 5.82 18.63
C TRP A 178 -21.50 6.83 19.01
N ARG A 179 -22.77 6.48 18.76
CA ARG A 179 -23.91 7.32 19.15
C ARG A 179 -24.08 7.41 20.67
N HIS A 180 -23.83 6.31 21.40
CA HIS A 180 -23.84 6.32 22.85
C HIS A 180 -22.70 7.17 23.44
N LEU A 181 -21.50 7.10 22.86
CA LEU A 181 -20.37 7.92 23.29
C LEU A 181 -20.60 9.42 23.02
N LEU A 182 -21.19 9.79 21.87
CA LEU A 182 -21.55 11.19 21.58
C LEU A 182 -22.68 11.74 22.47
N SER A 183 -23.58 10.88 22.96
CA SER A 183 -24.64 11.28 23.88
C SER A 183 -24.16 11.57 25.32
N TRP A 184 -22.92 11.19 25.64
CA TRP A 184 -22.32 11.39 26.96
C TRP A 184 -21.49 12.69 27.06
N PHE A 185 -21.22 13.36 25.94
CA PHE A 185 -20.60 14.69 25.94
C PHE A 185 -21.68 15.76 26.18
N PRO A 186 -21.59 16.57 27.25
CA PRO A 186 -22.52 17.67 27.45
C PRO A 186 -22.33 18.70 26.34
N ARG A 187 -23.43 19.11 25.70
CA ARG A 187 -23.45 20.27 24.79
C ARG A 187 -23.06 21.50 25.61
N ALA A 188 -21.88 22.06 25.32
CA ALA A 188 -21.51 23.42 25.73
C ALA A 188 -22.14 24.43 24.77
#